data_AF-A0A7S1ADF9-F1
#
_entry.id   AF-A0A7S1ADF9-F1
#
_cell.length_a   1.000
_cell.length_b   1.000
_cell.length_c   1.000
_cell.angle_alpha   90.00
_cell.angle_beta   90.00
_cell.angle_gamma   90.00
#
_symmetry.space_group_name_H-M   'P 1'
#
loop_
_entity.id
_entity.type
_entity.pdbx_description
1 polymer ?
#
loop_
_entity_poly.entity_id
_entity_poly.type
_entity_poly.pdbx_seq_one_letter_code
_entity_poly.pdbx_strand_id
1 'polypeptide(L)'
;MSFMERLPAKDLGDRHWPQCSEYEGGAFPEGPLYFAETNYNPIQEDAGESRALRLYQNSYAVAVSCMIRDWRWLALESSVDFEFLFLRIFRLSTVLWLVLITVGLQAWFVMALERYLCAHSVHDVRTAYNTFEQHMYAGMVTNVDGQIRGIDGHFNASNFYTLTDDDRDSVCYNGLGQLRMLVPVLLVWTVTVFWDMRKAGDMCYHALRCTPTVLSMTESLNFKNAYCKDDCDAVISGLTFWAKYALLTFMT
;
A
#
# COMPACT_ATOMS: atom_id res chain seq x y z
N MET A 1 44.40 -29.28 -29.93
CA MET A 1 44.17 -28.94 -31.36
C MET A 1 42.70 -28.58 -31.49
N SER A 2 42.39 -27.29 -31.36
CA SER A 2 42.12 -26.38 -32.49
C SER A 2 40.68 -26.46 -32.97
N PHE A 3 39.77 -25.79 -32.24
CA PHE A 3 38.46 -25.39 -32.76
C PHE A 3 38.01 -24.10 -32.06
N MET A 4 38.84 -23.06 -32.19
CA MET A 4 38.53 -21.69 -31.79
C MET A 4 38.57 -20.86 -33.07
N GLU A 5 37.54 -21.01 -33.90
CA GLU A 5 37.34 -20.19 -35.09
C GLU A 5 36.66 -18.89 -34.71
N ARG A 6 37.31 -17.82 -35.16
CA ARG A 6 37.01 -16.41 -34.92
C ARG A 6 35.62 -16.07 -35.44
N LEU A 7 34.74 -15.59 -34.57
CA LEU A 7 33.62 -14.75 -35.00
C LEU A 7 34.15 -13.32 -35.23
N PRO A 8 33.90 -12.72 -36.41
CA PRO A 8 34.30 -11.35 -36.69
C PRO A 8 33.40 -10.38 -35.92
N ALA A 9 34.00 -9.61 -35.02
CA ALA A 9 33.43 -8.39 -34.48
C ALA A 9 33.17 -7.41 -35.64
N LYS A 10 31.94 -7.35 -36.13
CA LYS A 10 31.47 -6.37 -37.11
C LYS A 10 30.25 -5.66 -36.53
N ASP A 11 30.38 -4.34 -36.42
CA ASP A 11 29.32 -3.34 -36.31
C ASP A 11 28.34 -3.43 -35.13
N LEU A 12 28.87 -3.46 -33.91
CA LEU A 12 28.25 -2.62 -32.87
C LEU A 12 28.68 -1.18 -33.14
N GLY A 13 27.96 -0.53 -34.05
CA GLY A 13 28.15 0.89 -34.35
C GLY A 13 28.17 1.70 -33.07
N ASP A 14 29.06 2.71 -33.07
CA ASP A 14 29.27 3.73 -32.06
C ASP A 14 27.93 4.36 -31.59
N ARG A 15 27.21 3.65 -30.73
CA ARG A 15 26.35 4.30 -29.74
C ARG A 15 27.29 4.80 -28.67
N HIS A 16 27.91 5.94 -28.99
CA HIS A 16 28.42 6.89 -28.02
C HIS A 16 27.21 7.27 -27.15
N TRP A 17 26.95 6.46 -26.12
CA TRP A 17 26.26 6.98 -24.95
C TRP A 17 27.07 8.21 -24.55
N PRO A 18 26.45 9.40 -24.39
CA PRO A 18 27.19 10.52 -23.85
C PRO A 18 27.86 10.00 -22.59
N GLN A 19 29.19 10.05 -22.56
CA GLN A 19 29.93 9.81 -21.33
C GLN A 19 29.28 10.72 -20.32
N CYS A 20 28.54 10.14 -19.37
CA CYS A 20 28.16 10.82 -18.15
C CYS A 20 29.50 11.19 -17.53
N SER A 21 29.95 12.42 -17.82
CA SER A 21 31.12 13.02 -17.21
C SER A 21 31.04 12.77 -15.72
N GLU A 22 32.14 12.29 -15.16
CA GLU A 22 32.35 12.03 -13.74
C GLU A 22 31.55 13.00 -12.86
N TYR A 23 30.45 12.50 -12.30
CA TYR A 23 29.84 13.08 -11.11
C TYR A 23 30.69 12.63 -9.92
N GLU A 24 31.82 13.29 -9.71
CA GLU A 24 32.57 13.17 -8.47
C GLU A 24 31.79 13.87 -7.34
N GLY A 25 31.22 13.05 -6.45
CA GLY A 25 30.81 13.52 -5.12
C GLY A 25 29.38 14.05 -5.01
N GLY A 26 28.39 13.17 -5.16
CA GLY A 26 27.02 13.45 -4.75
C GLY A 26 26.19 12.18 -4.73
N ALA A 27 25.46 11.94 -3.64
CA ALA A 27 24.57 10.79 -3.51
C ALA A 27 23.65 10.63 -4.73
N PHE A 28 23.35 9.38 -5.12
CA PHE A 28 22.32 9.07 -6.12
C PHE A 28 21.06 9.95 -5.88
N PRO A 29 20.65 10.82 -6.82
CA PRO A 29 19.44 11.58 -6.65
C PRO A 29 18.27 10.62 -6.88
N GLU A 30 17.56 10.30 -5.80
CA GLU A 30 16.21 9.71 -5.86
C GLU A 30 15.26 10.77 -6.45
N GLY A 31 15.34 10.98 -7.76
CA GLY A 31 14.39 11.82 -8.50
C GLY A 31 13.00 11.18 -8.53
N PRO A 32 11.92 11.94 -8.31
CA PRO A 32 10.55 11.43 -8.37
C PRO A 32 10.16 11.04 -9.81
N LEU A 33 9.34 10.00 -9.95
CA LEU A 33 8.86 9.50 -11.25
C LEU A 33 7.51 10.16 -11.61
N TYR A 34 7.17 10.30 -12.90
CA TYR A 34 5.95 11.00 -13.33
C TYR A 34 5.12 10.24 -14.38
N PHE A 35 3.79 10.38 -14.36
CA PHE A 35 2.89 9.91 -15.44
C PHE A 35 2.51 11.04 -16.39
N ALA A 36 2.45 10.75 -17.70
CA ALA A 36 1.89 11.66 -18.72
C ALA A 36 0.40 11.35 -18.96
N GLU A 37 -0.43 12.40 -19.01
CA GLU A 37 -1.88 12.30 -19.25
C GLU A 37 -2.21 12.88 -20.62
N THR A 38 -2.59 12.05 -21.59
CA THR A 38 -3.00 12.51 -22.93
C THR A 38 -4.52 12.63 -23.04
N ASN A 39 -5.01 13.86 -23.21
CA ASN A 39 -6.40 14.17 -23.53
C ASN A 39 -6.57 14.17 -25.07
N TYR A 40 -7.42 13.29 -25.61
CA TYR A 40 -7.57 13.14 -27.07
C TYR A 40 -8.76 13.93 -27.60
N ASN A 41 -8.50 15.14 -28.12
CA ASN A 41 -9.43 15.90 -28.96
C ASN A 41 -8.85 15.97 -30.40
N PRO A 42 -9.62 15.63 -31.44
CA PRO A 42 -9.06 15.40 -32.79
C PRO A 42 -8.86 16.68 -33.63
N ILE A 43 -8.83 17.87 -33.04
CA ILE A 43 -8.62 19.12 -33.78
C ILE A 43 -7.52 19.94 -33.09
N GLN A 44 -6.35 19.92 -33.73
CA GLN A 44 -5.18 20.80 -33.74
C GLN A 44 -5.11 22.00 -32.76
N GLU A 45 -3.90 22.21 -32.21
CA GLU A 45 -3.46 23.30 -31.32
C GLU A 45 -3.92 23.22 -29.86
N ASP A 46 -3.53 22.13 -29.20
CA ASP A 46 -2.93 22.22 -27.87
C ASP A 46 -2.03 21.00 -27.72
N ALA A 47 -0.71 21.23 -27.66
CA ALA A 47 0.15 20.35 -26.90
C ALA A 47 -0.32 20.49 -25.45
N GLY A 48 -1.42 19.81 -25.11
CA GLY A 48 -1.94 19.73 -23.76
C GLY A 48 -0.77 19.26 -22.93
N GLU A 49 -0.21 20.20 -22.18
CA GLU A 49 0.96 20.02 -21.36
C GLU A 49 0.60 18.87 -20.42
N SER A 50 1.04 17.66 -20.77
CA SER A 50 0.90 16.47 -19.94
C SER A 50 1.65 16.80 -18.68
N ARG A 51 0.93 17.34 -17.69
CA ARG A 51 1.52 17.80 -16.45
C ARG A 51 2.01 16.53 -15.79
N ALA A 52 3.31 16.34 -15.82
CA ALA A 52 3.98 15.20 -15.25
C ALA A 52 3.42 15.01 -13.84
N LEU A 53 2.63 13.95 -13.62
CA LEU A 53 2.00 13.73 -12.33
C LEU A 53 3.05 13.15 -11.40
N ARG A 54 3.55 13.97 -10.47
CA ARG A 54 4.57 13.54 -9.52
C ARG A 54 4.01 12.40 -8.68
N LEU A 55 4.56 11.20 -8.86
CA LEU A 55 4.22 10.06 -8.02
C LEU A 55 4.56 10.42 -6.57
N TYR A 56 3.58 10.25 -5.69
CA TYR A 56 3.78 10.47 -4.26
C TYR A 56 4.80 9.46 -3.74
N GLN A 57 5.71 9.87 -2.85
CA GLN A 57 6.76 9.01 -2.30
C GLN A 57 6.18 8.01 -1.28
N ASN A 58 5.46 6.99 -1.78
CA ASN A 58 4.95 5.86 -1.00
C ASN A 58 5.54 4.54 -1.52
N SER A 59 5.45 3.49 -0.70
CA SER A 59 5.93 2.15 -1.04
C SER A 59 5.32 1.63 -2.35
N TYR A 60 4.05 1.95 -2.61
CA TYR A 60 3.35 1.58 -3.84
C TYR A 60 3.93 2.25 -5.09
N ALA A 61 4.22 3.55 -5.04
CA ALA A 61 4.85 4.29 -6.14
C ALA A 61 6.25 3.77 -6.42
N VAL A 62 7.03 3.49 -5.37
CA VAL A 62 8.36 2.87 -5.51
C VAL A 62 8.23 1.48 -6.14
N ALA A 63 7.24 0.69 -5.73
CA ALA A 63 7.00 -0.63 -6.30
C ALA A 63 6.63 -0.55 -7.79
N VAL A 64 5.64 0.27 -8.14
CA VAL A 64 5.17 0.45 -9.53
C VAL A 64 6.27 1.02 -10.42
N SER A 65 7.02 2.02 -9.94
CA SER A 65 8.14 2.58 -10.70
C SER A 65 9.26 1.57 -10.94
N CYS A 66 9.61 0.76 -9.94
CA CYS A 66 10.57 -0.32 -10.09
C CYS A 66 10.08 -1.37 -11.11
N MET A 67 8.80 -1.76 -11.03
CA MET A 67 8.20 -2.71 -11.97
C MET A 67 8.24 -2.20 -13.42
N ILE A 68 7.79 -0.96 -13.66
CA ILE A 68 7.77 -0.35 -15.00
C ILE A 68 9.19 -0.23 -15.56
N ARG A 69 10.14 0.22 -14.73
CA ARG A 69 11.56 0.31 -15.09
C ARG A 69 12.10 -1.06 -15.49
N ASP A 70 11.93 -2.07 -14.64
CA ASP A 70 12.50 -3.39 -14.86
C ASP A 70 11.85 -4.10 -16.07
N TRP A 71 10.55 -3.91 -16.31
CA TRP A 71 9.87 -4.39 -17.52
C TRP A 71 10.40 -3.76 -18.80
N ARG A 72 10.65 -2.45 -18.80
CA ARG A 72 11.25 -1.78 -19.96
C ARG A 72 12.63 -2.33 -20.25
N TRP A 73 13.43 -2.53 -19.21
CA TRP A 73 14.77 -3.10 -19.34
C TRP A 73 14.73 -4.51 -19.93
N LEU A 74 13.80 -5.36 -19.48
CA LEU A 74 13.58 -6.69 -20.07
C LEU A 74 13.18 -6.63 -21.56
N ALA A 75 12.48 -5.57 -21.98
CA ALA A 75 12.05 -5.42 -23.37
C ALA A 75 13.12 -4.79 -24.29
N LEU A 76 13.96 -3.90 -23.76
CA LEU A 76 15.05 -3.27 -24.54
C LEU A 76 16.16 -4.24 -24.88
N GLU A 77 16.37 -5.23 -24.02
CA GLU A 77 17.59 -6.01 -23.99
C GLU A 77 17.26 -7.44 -24.44
N SER A 78 17.15 -7.61 -25.77
CA SER A 78 16.79 -8.88 -26.40
C SER A 78 17.90 -9.94 -26.36
N SER A 79 19.12 -9.60 -25.91
CA SER A 79 20.32 -10.43 -26.02
C SER A 79 21.15 -10.52 -24.73
N VAL A 80 20.55 -10.32 -23.56
CA VAL A 80 21.31 -10.26 -22.29
C VAL A 80 21.71 -11.62 -21.78
N ASP A 81 22.91 -11.68 -21.23
CA ASP A 81 23.41 -12.79 -20.44
C ASP A 81 22.44 -13.17 -19.31
N PHE A 82 22.28 -14.48 -19.13
CA PHE A 82 21.34 -15.08 -18.18
C PHE A 82 21.54 -14.60 -16.72
N GLU A 83 22.77 -14.20 -16.36
CA GLU A 83 23.12 -13.74 -15.01
C GLU A 83 22.40 -12.45 -14.61
N PHE A 84 22.29 -11.47 -15.50
CA PHE A 84 21.63 -10.19 -15.20
C PHE A 84 20.10 -10.34 -15.09
N LEU A 85 19.52 -11.28 -15.84
CA LEU A 85 18.10 -11.59 -15.80
C LEU A 85 17.69 -12.10 -14.41
N PHE A 86 18.50 -12.96 -13.79
CA PHE A 86 18.21 -13.49 -12.45
C PHE A 86 18.20 -12.39 -11.38
N LEU A 87 19.20 -11.49 -11.40
CA LEU A 87 19.28 -10.37 -10.45
C LEU A 87 18.03 -9.47 -10.53
N ARG A 88 17.53 -9.23 -11.75
CA ARG A 88 16.33 -8.40 -12.00
C ARG A 88 15.05 -9.09 -11.52
N ILE A 89 14.89 -10.38 -11.81
CA ILE A 89 13.75 -11.16 -11.31
C ILE A 89 13.76 -11.18 -9.77
N PHE A 90 14.92 -11.36 -9.15
CA PHE A 90 15.05 -11.33 -7.69
C PHE A 90 14.67 -9.96 -7.10
N ARG A 91 15.09 -8.86 -7.74
CA ARG A 91 14.71 -7.50 -7.34
C ARG A 91 13.19 -7.30 -7.44
N LEU A 92 12.59 -7.65 -8.57
CA LEU A 92 11.13 -7.57 -8.77
C LEU A 92 10.38 -8.39 -7.72
N SER A 93 10.84 -9.63 -7.48
CA SER A 93 10.28 -10.51 -6.47
C SER A 93 10.39 -9.93 -5.06
N THR A 94 11.52 -9.31 -4.71
CA THR A 94 11.74 -8.68 -3.40
C THR A 94 10.80 -7.50 -3.18
N VAL A 95 10.64 -6.63 -4.17
CA VAL A 95 9.72 -5.48 -4.10
C VAL A 95 8.28 -5.96 -3.98
N LEU A 96 7.89 -6.96 -4.77
CA LEU A 96 6.56 -7.57 -4.71
C LEU A 96 6.27 -8.17 -3.33
N TRP A 97 7.23 -8.94 -2.80
CA TRP A 97 7.13 -9.59 -1.50
C TRP A 97 7.04 -8.58 -0.36
N LEU A 98 7.81 -7.48 -0.44
CA LEU A 98 7.74 -6.39 0.52
C LEU A 98 6.33 -5.77 0.57
N VAL A 99 5.73 -5.49 -0.58
CA VAL A 99 4.36 -4.94 -0.64
C VAL A 99 3.35 -5.93 -0.05
N LEU A 100 3.43 -7.22 -0.43
CA LEU A 100 2.54 -8.25 0.10
C LEU A 100 2.65 -8.39 1.63
N ILE A 101 3.86 -8.32 2.18
CA ILE A 101 4.06 -8.33 3.63
C ILE A 101 3.44 -7.12 4.29
N THR A 102 3.64 -5.92 3.74
CA THR A 102 3.08 -4.71 4.36
C THR A 102 1.55 -4.74 4.41
N VAL A 103 0.90 -5.19 3.32
CA VAL A 103 -0.56 -5.37 3.28
C VAL A 103 -1.00 -6.49 4.23
N GLY A 104 -0.30 -7.62 4.23
CA GLY A 104 -0.58 -8.74 5.12
C GLY A 104 -0.44 -8.38 6.60
N LEU A 105 0.57 -7.60 6.95
CA LEU A 105 0.82 -7.12 8.32
C LEU A 105 -0.27 -6.14 8.76
N GLN A 106 -0.69 -5.21 7.88
CA GLN A 106 -1.84 -4.34 8.15
C GLN A 106 -3.12 -5.15 8.40
N ALA A 107 -3.45 -6.10 7.52
CA ALA A 107 -4.62 -6.97 7.69
C ALA A 107 -4.54 -7.81 8.97
N TRP A 108 -3.35 -8.36 9.26
CA TRP A 108 -3.10 -9.12 10.48
C TRP A 108 -3.27 -8.27 11.73
N PHE A 109 -2.78 -7.03 11.75
CA PHE A 109 -2.97 -6.10 12.87
C PHE A 109 -4.46 -5.85 13.14
N VAL A 110 -5.27 -5.67 12.09
CA VAL A 110 -6.72 -5.49 12.23
C VAL A 110 -7.38 -6.72 12.84
N MET A 111 -7.08 -7.91 12.30
CA MET A 111 -7.61 -9.17 12.83
C MET A 111 -7.15 -9.44 14.27
N ALA A 112 -5.90 -9.14 14.58
CA ALA A 112 -5.35 -9.29 15.92
C ALA A 112 -6.02 -8.32 16.91
N LEU A 113 -6.27 -7.08 16.49
CA LEU A 113 -6.97 -6.08 17.30
C LEU A 113 -8.41 -6.54 17.59
N GLU A 114 -9.13 -7.02 16.59
CA GLU A 114 -10.48 -7.55 16.80
C GLU A 114 -10.46 -8.78 17.73
N ARG A 115 -9.55 -9.73 17.49
CA ARG A 115 -9.55 -11.00 18.21
C ARG A 115 -9.03 -10.89 19.64
N TYR A 116 -7.96 -10.13 19.87
CA TYR A 116 -7.30 -10.10 21.17
C TYR A 116 -7.81 -8.96 22.05
N LEU A 117 -7.99 -7.76 21.49
CA LEU A 117 -8.45 -6.61 22.29
C LEU A 117 -9.96 -6.65 22.50
N CYS A 118 -10.76 -6.86 21.45
CA CYS A 118 -12.21 -6.82 21.60
C CYS A 118 -12.75 -8.04 22.35
N ALA A 119 -12.28 -9.26 22.07
CA ALA A 119 -12.83 -10.46 22.72
C ALA A 119 -12.52 -10.50 24.22
N HIS A 120 -11.29 -10.19 24.61
CA HIS A 120 -10.89 -10.15 26.02
C HIS A 120 -11.65 -9.05 26.76
N SER A 121 -11.67 -7.83 26.22
CA SER A 121 -12.38 -6.71 26.83
C SER A 121 -13.88 -6.98 26.97
N VAL A 122 -14.52 -7.57 25.96
CA VAL A 122 -15.95 -7.94 26.05
C VAL A 122 -16.19 -9.03 27.09
N HIS A 123 -15.28 -9.98 27.25
CA HIS A 123 -15.40 -11.02 28.26
C HIS A 123 -15.29 -10.45 29.68
N ASP A 124 -14.28 -9.61 29.94
CA ASP A 124 -14.08 -8.97 31.25
C ASP A 124 -15.29 -8.12 31.64
N VAL A 125 -15.80 -7.35 30.68
CA VAL A 125 -16.99 -6.50 30.88
C VAL A 125 -18.22 -7.34 31.20
N ARG A 126 -18.44 -8.44 30.45
CA ARG A 126 -19.58 -9.33 30.73
C ARG A 126 -19.48 -9.94 32.12
N THR A 127 -18.28 -10.33 32.55
CA THR A 127 -18.05 -10.90 33.88
C THR A 127 -18.29 -9.85 34.97
N ALA A 128 -17.74 -8.64 34.82
CA ALA A 128 -17.95 -7.55 35.77
C ALA A 128 -19.44 -7.16 35.89
N TYR A 129 -20.15 -7.03 34.77
CA TYR A 129 -21.59 -6.74 34.77
C TYR A 129 -22.43 -7.88 35.36
N ASN A 130 -22.02 -9.13 35.16
CA ASN A 130 -22.72 -10.27 35.76
C ASN A 130 -22.60 -10.24 37.29
N THR A 131 -21.41 -9.99 37.83
CA THR A 131 -21.20 -9.81 39.29
C THR A 131 -22.01 -8.63 39.81
N PHE A 132 -22.03 -7.52 39.09
CA PHE A 132 -22.83 -6.35 39.44
C PHE A 132 -24.34 -6.64 39.46
N GLU A 133 -24.89 -7.29 38.42
CA GLU A 133 -26.31 -7.66 38.37
C GLU A 133 -26.70 -8.59 39.53
N GLN A 134 -25.85 -9.56 39.87
CA GLN A 134 -26.09 -10.48 40.98
C GLN A 134 -26.17 -9.76 42.33
N HIS A 135 -25.40 -8.69 42.52
CA HIS A 135 -25.37 -7.92 43.77
C HIS A 135 -26.52 -6.90 43.87
N MET A 136 -26.95 -6.36 42.73
CA MET A 136 -27.95 -5.28 42.69
C MET A 136 -29.40 -5.77 42.74
N TYR A 137 -29.69 -7.00 42.31
CA TYR A 137 -31.06 -7.51 42.23
C TYR A 137 -31.38 -8.52 43.34
N ALA A 138 -32.51 -8.31 44.02
CA ALA A 138 -33.05 -9.23 45.04
C ALA A 138 -33.86 -10.40 44.40
N GLY A 139 -33.34 -10.95 43.29
CA GLY A 139 -34.01 -11.98 42.49
C GLY A 139 -33.41 -12.09 41.09
N MET A 140 -33.19 -13.32 40.62
CA MET A 140 -32.45 -13.59 39.38
C MET A 140 -33.14 -14.67 38.56
N VAL A 141 -33.12 -14.52 37.23
CA VAL A 141 -33.61 -15.52 36.27
C VAL A 141 -32.50 -15.86 35.30
N THR A 142 -32.33 -17.14 35.01
CA THR A 142 -31.38 -17.62 34.01
C THR A 142 -32.02 -17.54 32.63
N ASN A 143 -31.39 -16.80 31.71
CA ASN A 143 -31.80 -16.75 30.31
C ASN A 143 -31.49 -18.08 29.59
N VAL A 144 -32.03 -18.27 28.38
CA VAL A 144 -31.81 -19.45 27.52
C VAL A 144 -30.32 -19.71 27.27
N ASP A 145 -29.50 -18.65 27.25
CA ASP A 145 -28.05 -18.72 27.07
C ASP A 145 -27.26 -19.07 28.34
N GLY A 146 -27.95 -19.40 29.45
CA GLY A 146 -27.31 -19.67 30.74
C GLY A 146 -26.80 -18.43 31.48
N GLN A 147 -27.04 -17.22 30.96
CA GLN A 147 -26.67 -15.97 31.61
C GLN A 147 -27.72 -15.56 32.63
N ILE A 148 -27.27 -15.15 33.81
CA ILE A 148 -28.14 -14.68 34.89
C ILE A 148 -28.54 -13.23 34.59
N ARG A 149 -29.83 -12.92 34.74
CA ARG A 149 -30.40 -11.59 34.55
C ARG A 149 -31.29 -11.19 35.73
N GLY A 150 -31.24 -9.92 36.09
CA GLY A 150 -32.10 -9.33 37.12
C GLY A 150 -33.58 -9.32 36.70
N ILE A 151 -34.48 -9.55 37.66
CA ILE A 151 -35.94 -9.43 37.45
C ILE A 151 -36.33 -7.96 37.56
N ASP A 152 -37.15 -7.47 36.63
CA ASP A 152 -37.65 -6.10 36.68
C ASP A 152 -38.43 -5.83 37.97
N GLY A 153 -38.24 -4.64 38.56
CA GLY A 153 -38.79 -4.27 39.87
C GLY A 153 -38.04 -4.77 41.11
N HIS A 154 -37.04 -5.66 40.98
CA HIS A 154 -36.21 -6.14 42.10
C HIS A 154 -34.85 -5.44 42.22
N PHE A 155 -34.62 -4.36 41.46
CA PHE A 155 -33.39 -3.58 41.50
C PHE A 155 -33.32 -2.75 42.77
N ASN A 156 -32.25 -2.93 43.56
CA ASN A 156 -32.01 -2.12 44.75
C ASN A 156 -30.76 -1.26 44.61
N ALA A 157 -30.95 0.02 44.31
CA ALA A 157 -29.87 1.00 44.16
C ALA A 157 -28.99 1.14 45.42
N SER A 158 -29.53 0.88 46.62
CA SER A 158 -28.75 1.02 47.86
C SER A 158 -27.65 -0.02 48.01
N ASN A 159 -27.77 -1.18 47.34
CA ASN A 159 -26.75 -2.23 47.35
C ASN A 159 -25.46 -1.80 46.64
N PHE A 160 -25.49 -0.74 45.83
CA PHE A 160 -24.29 -0.23 45.19
C PHE A 160 -23.22 0.19 46.21
N TYR A 161 -23.62 0.73 47.36
CA TYR A 161 -22.69 1.16 48.41
C TYR A 161 -22.05 0.00 49.17
N THR A 162 -22.61 -1.22 49.06
CA THR A 162 -22.07 -2.42 49.71
C THR A 162 -21.15 -3.22 48.79
N LEU A 163 -21.05 -2.85 47.51
CA LEU A 163 -20.11 -3.43 46.57
C LEU A 163 -18.68 -2.99 46.90
N THR A 164 -17.69 -3.84 46.65
CA THR A 164 -16.28 -3.50 46.90
C THR A 164 -15.85 -2.32 46.01
N ASP A 165 -14.83 -1.57 46.44
CA ASP A 165 -14.27 -0.48 45.62
C ASP A 165 -13.72 -1.01 44.29
N ASP A 166 -13.06 -2.17 44.31
CA ASP A 166 -12.49 -2.81 43.12
C ASP A 166 -13.56 -3.20 42.09
N ASP A 167 -14.68 -3.79 42.53
CA ASP A 167 -15.79 -4.16 41.64
C ASP A 167 -16.53 -2.92 41.10
N ARG A 168 -16.69 -1.88 41.92
CA ARG A 168 -17.24 -0.59 41.48
C ARG A 168 -16.37 0.03 40.42
N ASP A 169 -15.07 0.08 40.66
CA ASP A 169 -14.10 0.61 39.72
C ASP A 169 -14.05 -0.22 38.44
N SER A 170 -14.13 -1.55 38.51
CA SER A 170 -14.17 -2.42 37.32
C SER A 170 -15.41 -2.19 36.45
N VAL A 171 -16.59 -2.02 37.06
CA VAL A 171 -17.84 -1.73 36.35
C VAL A 171 -17.84 -0.30 35.78
N CYS A 172 -17.29 0.68 36.53
CA CYS A 172 -17.21 2.08 36.11
C CYS A 172 -16.07 2.35 35.11
N TYR A 173 -14.97 1.61 35.20
CA TYR A 173 -13.76 1.73 34.39
C TYR A 173 -13.76 0.68 33.28
N ASN A 174 -14.78 0.73 32.43
CA ASN A 174 -14.77 -0.07 31.23
C ASN A 174 -13.82 0.58 30.20
N GLY A 175 -12.72 -0.09 29.86
CA GLY A 175 -11.69 0.45 28.95
C GLY A 175 -12.22 0.82 27.56
N LEU A 176 -13.31 0.18 27.10
CA LEU A 176 -14.02 0.56 25.88
C LEU A 176 -14.96 1.78 26.06
N GLY A 177 -15.31 2.12 27.31
CA GLY A 177 -16.15 3.26 27.67
C GLY A 177 -15.43 4.62 27.56
N GLN A 178 -14.10 4.64 27.57
CA GLN A 178 -13.33 5.83 27.18
C GLN A 178 -13.28 5.98 25.65
N LEU A 179 -14.47 6.00 25.02
CA LEU A 179 -14.67 6.31 23.61
C LEU A 179 -13.89 7.58 23.21
N ARG A 180 -13.70 8.52 24.15
CA ARG A 180 -12.92 9.75 23.96
C ARG A 180 -11.48 9.51 23.51
N MET A 181 -10.83 8.41 23.90
CA MET A 181 -9.47 8.07 23.48
C MET A 181 -9.45 7.08 22.30
N LEU A 182 -10.40 6.15 22.26
CA LEU A 182 -10.49 5.15 21.20
C LEU A 182 -10.93 5.74 19.85
N VAL A 183 -11.94 6.62 19.87
CA VAL A 183 -12.49 7.26 18.67
C VAL A 183 -11.42 8.04 17.90
N PRO A 184 -10.61 8.94 18.50
CA PRO A 184 -9.60 9.66 17.74
C PRO A 184 -8.52 8.73 17.16
N VAL A 185 -8.11 7.68 17.86
CA VAL A 185 -7.12 6.72 17.34
C VAL A 185 -7.67 5.94 16.16
N LEU A 186 -8.88 5.38 16.28
CA LEU A 186 -9.54 4.68 15.18
C LEU A 186 -9.85 5.63 14.02
N LEU A 187 -10.23 6.88 14.29
CA LEU A 187 -10.49 7.89 13.28
C LEU A 187 -9.21 8.26 12.52
N VAL A 188 -8.10 8.53 13.21
CA VAL A 188 -6.81 8.81 12.58
C VAL A 188 -6.37 7.62 11.74
N TRP A 189 -6.50 6.40 12.26
CA TRP A 189 -6.11 5.20 11.54
C TRP A 189 -6.99 4.96 10.30
N THR A 190 -8.31 5.04 10.42
CA THR A 190 -9.24 4.91 9.27
C THR A 190 -9.03 5.99 8.22
N VAL A 191 -8.79 7.24 8.62
CA VAL A 191 -8.46 8.33 7.68
C VAL A 191 -7.13 8.06 6.99
N THR A 192 -6.12 7.53 7.71
CA THR A 192 -4.82 7.17 7.12
C THR A 192 -4.98 6.05 6.09
N VAL A 193 -5.71 4.98 6.43
CA VAL A 193 -6.00 3.87 5.51
C VAL A 193 -6.77 4.37 4.30
N PHE A 194 -7.82 5.18 4.48
CA PHE A 194 -8.63 5.70 3.38
C PHE A 194 -7.82 6.61 2.45
N TRP A 195 -6.92 7.42 3.02
CA TRP A 195 -6.01 8.28 2.27
C TRP A 195 -5.03 7.46 1.43
N ASP A 196 -4.47 6.40 2.00
CA ASP A 196 -3.57 5.50 1.28
C ASP A 196 -4.30 4.71 0.19
N MET A 197 -5.53 4.23 0.46
CA MET A 197 -6.38 3.59 -0.54
C MET A 197 -6.73 4.54 -1.69
N ARG A 198 -7.09 5.79 -1.38
CA ARG A 198 -7.37 6.80 -2.41
C ARG A 198 -6.15 7.05 -3.28
N LYS A 199 -4.98 7.23 -2.68
CA LYS A 199 -3.73 7.41 -3.43
C LYS A 199 -3.39 6.21 -4.31
N ALA A 200 -3.55 4.99 -3.79
CA ALA A 200 -3.36 3.79 -4.58
C ALA A 200 -4.37 3.71 -5.73
N GLY A 201 -5.63 4.08 -5.48
CA GLY A 201 -6.69 4.16 -6.49
C GLY A 201 -6.40 5.19 -7.58
N ASP A 202 -5.98 6.40 -7.21
CA ASP A 202 -5.61 7.46 -8.17
C ASP A 202 -4.43 7.01 -9.04
N MET A 203 -3.40 6.40 -8.42
CA MET A 203 -2.26 5.84 -9.16
C MET A 203 -2.69 4.73 -10.12
N CYS A 204 -3.56 3.81 -9.67
CA CYS A 204 -4.12 2.74 -10.49
C CYS A 204 -4.93 3.29 -11.66
N TYR A 205 -5.78 4.28 -11.39
CA TYR A 205 -6.60 4.96 -12.39
C TYR A 205 -5.73 5.60 -13.47
N HIS A 206 -4.74 6.41 -13.08
CA HIS A 206 -3.84 7.05 -14.05
C HIS A 206 -2.99 6.04 -14.83
N ALA A 207 -2.47 5.00 -14.17
CA ALA A 207 -1.67 3.96 -14.82
C ALA A 207 -2.49 3.13 -15.83
N LEU A 208 -3.73 2.76 -15.49
CA LEU A 208 -4.56 1.88 -16.33
C LEU A 208 -5.33 2.65 -17.40
N ARG A 209 -5.98 3.76 -17.02
CA ARG A 209 -6.90 4.50 -17.88
C ARG A 209 -6.23 5.63 -18.63
N CYS A 210 -5.40 6.43 -17.97
CA CYS A 210 -4.87 7.64 -18.58
C CYS A 210 -3.60 7.41 -19.40
N THR A 211 -2.81 6.39 -19.04
CA THR A 211 -1.59 6.07 -19.77
C THR A 211 -1.92 5.34 -21.08
N PRO A 212 -1.50 5.79 -22.27
CA PRO A 212 -1.83 5.13 -23.53
C PRO A 212 -1.21 3.74 -23.64
N THR A 213 -1.86 2.85 -24.41
CA THR A 213 -1.32 1.51 -24.69
C THR A 213 -0.30 1.55 -25.81
N VAL A 214 0.93 1.13 -25.52
CA VAL A 214 2.02 1.01 -26.50
C VAL A 214 2.24 -0.46 -26.88
N LEU A 215 2.69 -0.72 -28.12
CA LEU A 215 2.96 -2.07 -28.60
C LEU A 215 4.24 -2.65 -27.99
N SER A 216 5.24 -1.80 -27.75
CA SER A 216 6.52 -2.18 -27.17
C SER A 216 6.77 -1.45 -25.87
N MET A 217 7.25 -2.17 -24.86
CA MET A 217 7.63 -1.57 -23.57
C MET A 217 8.88 -0.68 -23.70
N THR A 218 9.64 -0.78 -24.81
CA THR A 218 10.79 0.11 -25.08
C THR A 218 10.40 1.58 -25.16
N GLU A 219 9.17 1.86 -25.63
CA GLU A 219 8.56 3.18 -25.79
C GLU A 219 7.87 3.70 -24.51
N SER A 220 7.89 2.91 -23.43
CA SER A 220 7.15 3.24 -22.20
C SER A 220 7.68 4.46 -21.44
N LEU A 221 8.96 4.79 -21.59
CA LEU A 221 9.61 5.90 -20.89
C LEU A 221 10.21 6.87 -21.91
N ASN A 222 9.86 8.15 -21.75
CA ASN A 222 10.44 9.24 -22.52
C ASN A 222 11.36 10.05 -21.61
N PHE A 223 12.66 10.05 -21.94
CA PHE A 223 13.67 10.84 -21.22
C PHE A 223 13.86 12.24 -21.81
N LYS A 224 13.14 12.57 -22.88
CA LYS A 224 13.38 13.75 -23.70
C LYS A 224 12.48 14.91 -23.26
N ASN A 225 12.51 15.25 -21.96
CA ASN A 225 11.94 16.52 -21.52
C ASN A 225 12.99 17.61 -21.75
N ALA A 226 12.83 18.36 -22.84
CA ALA A 226 13.69 19.51 -23.19
C ALA A 226 13.67 20.64 -22.15
N TYR A 227 12.86 20.52 -21.10
CA TYR A 227 12.64 21.53 -20.07
C TYR A 227 13.38 21.29 -18.75
N CYS A 228 13.88 20.09 -18.46
CA CYS A 228 14.68 19.86 -17.25
C CYS A 228 16.17 19.94 -17.60
N LYS A 229 16.77 21.10 -17.30
CA LYS A 229 18.19 21.35 -17.56
C LYS A 229 19.12 20.63 -16.57
N ASP A 230 18.60 20.18 -15.42
CA ASP A 230 19.42 19.67 -14.32
C ASP A 230 18.95 18.36 -13.65
N ASP A 231 17.85 17.72 -14.05
CA ASP A 231 17.49 16.40 -13.50
C ASP A 231 16.78 15.52 -14.55
N CYS A 232 17.31 14.31 -14.77
CA CYS A 232 16.82 13.32 -15.74
C CYS A 232 15.53 12.64 -15.26
N ASP A 233 14.45 13.40 -15.11
CA ASP A 233 13.15 12.86 -14.71
C ASP A 233 12.58 11.96 -15.83
N ALA A 234 12.42 10.67 -15.52
CA ALA A 234 11.82 9.71 -16.43
C ALA A 234 10.29 9.85 -16.38
N VAL A 235 9.67 10.18 -17.52
CA VAL A 235 8.21 10.27 -17.63
C VAL A 235 7.67 9.01 -18.29
N ILE A 236 6.70 8.38 -17.65
CA ILE A 236 5.95 7.25 -18.21
C ILE A 236 5.03 7.79 -19.29
N SER A 237 5.35 7.46 -20.54
CA SER A 237 4.59 7.89 -21.72
C SER A 237 3.57 6.84 -22.18
N GLY A 238 3.75 5.57 -21.81
CA GLY A 238 2.88 4.48 -22.27
C GLY A 238 3.12 3.17 -21.52
N LEU A 239 2.11 2.31 -21.45
CA LEU A 239 2.24 0.95 -20.91
C LEU A 239 1.72 -0.09 -21.92
N THR A 240 2.35 -1.26 -21.97
CA THR A 240 1.82 -2.37 -22.77
C THR A 240 0.55 -2.95 -22.15
N PHE A 241 -0.28 -3.60 -22.97
CA PHE A 241 -1.51 -4.26 -22.49
C PHE A 241 -1.22 -5.26 -21.35
N TRP A 242 -0.16 -6.07 -21.50
CA TRP A 242 0.24 -7.06 -20.51
C TRP A 242 0.72 -6.42 -19.21
N ALA A 243 1.47 -5.31 -19.28
CA ALA A 243 1.88 -4.57 -18.08
C ALA A 243 0.66 -4.01 -17.32
N LYS A 244 -0.32 -3.47 -18.04
CA LYS A 244 -1.59 -3.02 -17.44
C LYS A 244 -2.36 -4.17 -16.78
N TYR A 245 -2.45 -5.31 -17.45
CA TYR A 245 -3.09 -6.49 -16.88
C TYR A 245 -2.38 -6.96 -15.62
N ALA A 246 -1.04 -7.05 -15.63
CA ALA A 246 -0.25 -7.43 -14.47
C ALA A 246 -0.42 -6.45 -13.29
N LEU A 247 -0.43 -5.15 -13.56
CA LEU A 247 -0.71 -4.13 -12.54
C LEU A 247 -2.13 -4.24 -11.98
N LEU A 248 -3.12 -4.51 -12.84
CA LEU A 248 -4.51 -4.72 -12.40
C LEU A 248 -4.61 -5.94 -11.48
N THR A 249 -4.03 -7.08 -11.89
CA THR A 249 -4.01 -8.31 -11.06
C THR A 249 -3.25 -8.15 -9.76
N PHE A 250 -2.28 -7.24 -9.70
CA PHE A 250 -1.53 -6.96 -8.48
C PHE A 250 -2.31 -6.07 -7.50
N MET A 251 -3.21 -5.23 -8.01
CA MET A 251 -3.96 -4.28 -7.21
C MET A 251 -5.36 -4.77 -6.78
N THR A 252 -5.86 -5.83 -7.41
CA THR A 252 -7.08 -6.55 -7.01
C THR A 252 -6.79 -7.63 -5.98
#